data_AF-A0A1Q8ZA17-F1
#
_entry.id   AF-A0A1Q8ZA17-F1
#
_cell.length_a   1.000
_cell.length_b   1.000
_cell.length_c   1.000
_cell.angle_alpha   90.00
_cell.angle_beta   90.00
_cell.angle_gamma   90.00
#
_symmetry.space_group_name_H-M   'P 1'
#
loop_
_entity.id
_entity.type
_entity.pdbx_description
1 polymer ?
#
loop_
_entity_poly.entity_id
_entity_poly.type
_entity_poly.pdbx_seq_one_letter_code
_entity_poly.pdbx_strand_id
1 'polypeptide(L)'
;MVVLSVPALAKAAQTQGCPIAKSVYRDGDGKGFQLVFGPPPPNTPYHATAVINHPQQRQLYRFLVTQSSGYGSIRLLDQVNKNAKQGKSWWITFFDQNLKSATPLFLGQETESPKYAVIAELGSYDYYQRRGRITQNTPPFLQDVLWIFDHCQ
;
A
#
# COMPACT_ATOMS: atom_id res chain seq x y z
N MET A 1 28.48 -38.93 17.00
CA MET A 1 27.17 -38.79 16.34
C MET A 1 27.06 -37.37 15.81
N VAL A 2 26.95 -37.19 14.50
CA VAL A 2 26.80 -35.87 13.87
C VAL A 2 25.34 -35.73 13.47
N VAL A 3 24.65 -34.75 14.06
CA VAL A 3 23.25 -34.44 13.74
C VAL A 3 23.25 -33.48 12.55
N LEU A 4 22.86 -33.97 11.38
CA LEU A 4 22.66 -33.16 10.18
C LEU A 4 21.26 -32.53 10.25
N SER A 5 21.22 -31.23 10.56
CA SER A 5 20.00 -30.43 10.47
C SER A 5 19.69 -30.13 9.01
N VAL A 6 18.58 -30.67 8.50
CA VAL A 6 18.07 -30.39 7.16
C VAL A 6 17.45 -29.00 7.16
N PRO A 7 17.81 -28.10 6.23
CA PRO A 7 17.13 -26.81 6.10
C PRO A 7 15.69 -27.07 5.63
N ALA A 8 14.72 -26.57 6.41
CA ALA A 8 13.33 -26.55 6.00
C ALA A 8 13.20 -25.66 4.75
N LEU A 9 12.87 -26.27 3.60
CA LEU A 9 12.43 -25.52 2.43
C LEU A 9 11.17 -24.74 2.83
N ALA A 10 11.32 -23.41 2.95
CA ALA A 10 10.18 -22.51 3.01
C ALA A 10 9.37 -22.72 1.72
N LYS A 11 8.15 -23.25 1.87
CA LYS A 11 7.22 -23.45 0.79
C LYS A 11 6.86 -22.07 0.24
N ALA A 12 7.40 -21.72 -0.93
CA ALA A 12 6.97 -20.53 -1.65
C ALA A 12 5.46 -20.71 -1.90
N ALA A 13 4.66 -19.91 -1.19
CA ALA A 13 3.22 -19.87 -1.42
C ALA A 13 3.02 -19.47 -2.88
N GLN A 14 2.62 -20.43 -3.72
CA GLN A 14 2.12 -20.13 -5.06
C GLN A 14 0.92 -19.22 -4.87
N THR A 15 1.11 -17.95 -5.20
CA THR A 15 0.06 -16.93 -5.24
C THR A 15 -0.94 -17.31 -6.31
N GLN A 16 -1.92 -18.13 -5.95
CA GLN A 16 -3.21 -18.09 -6.63
C GLN A 16 -3.71 -16.64 -6.55
N GLY A 17 -3.99 -16.01 -7.70
CA GLY A 17 -4.92 -14.90 -7.80
C GLY A 17 -4.88 -13.88 -6.66
N CYS A 18 -3.90 -12.96 -6.62
CA CYS A 18 -3.91 -11.90 -5.60
C CYS A 18 -4.45 -10.59 -6.17
N PRO A 19 -5.76 -10.35 -6.17
CA PRO A 19 -6.29 -9.07 -6.58
C PRO A 19 -5.81 -7.99 -5.61
N ILE A 20 -5.57 -6.80 -6.14
CA ILE A 20 -5.10 -5.62 -5.42
C ILE A 20 -6.03 -5.31 -4.24
N ALA A 21 -7.34 -5.50 -4.37
CA ALA A 21 -8.31 -5.27 -3.30
C ALA A 21 -8.17 -6.22 -2.08
N LYS A 22 -7.25 -7.19 -2.14
CA LYS A 22 -6.87 -8.09 -1.04
C LYS A 22 -5.38 -8.01 -0.69
N SER A 23 -4.64 -7.12 -1.35
CA SER A 23 -3.18 -7.08 -1.24
C SER A 23 -2.72 -6.32 0.00
N VAL A 24 -1.65 -6.82 0.61
CA VAL A 24 -0.93 -6.16 1.69
C VAL A 24 0.50 -5.93 1.24
N TYR A 25 0.94 -4.69 1.37
CA TYR A 25 2.31 -4.28 1.13
C TYR A 25 2.95 -3.85 2.44
N ARG A 26 4.20 -4.24 2.63
CA ARG A 26 5.05 -3.74 3.71
C ARG A 26 5.94 -2.62 3.20
N ASP A 27 6.38 -1.75 4.08
CA ASP A 27 7.36 -0.74 3.73
C ASP A 27 8.74 -1.37 3.47
N GLY A 28 9.40 -0.92 2.40
CA GLY A 28 10.70 -1.44 1.98
C GLY A 28 11.84 -1.08 2.92
N ASP A 29 11.67 -0.06 3.75
CA ASP A 29 12.66 0.42 4.72
C ASP A 29 12.64 -0.35 6.05
N GLY A 30 11.65 -1.23 6.26
CA GLY A 30 11.52 -2.03 7.48
C GLY A 30 11.08 -1.24 8.72
N LYS A 31 10.40 -0.11 8.54
CA LYS A 31 9.88 0.75 9.61
C LYS A 31 8.60 0.20 10.26
N GLY A 32 7.97 -0.80 9.67
CA GLY A 32 6.77 -1.46 10.18
C GLY A 32 5.46 -0.85 9.68
N PHE A 33 5.49 -0.04 8.62
CA PHE A 33 4.27 0.43 7.97
C PHE A 33 3.71 -0.65 7.05
N GLN A 34 2.38 -0.70 6.98
CA GLN A 34 1.66 -1.55 6.05
C GLN A 34 0.68 -0.71 5.24
N LEU A 35 0.73 -0.88 3.93
CA LEU A 35 -0.28 -0.41 2.99
C LEU A 35 -1.21 -1.58 2.69
N VAL A 36 -2.43 -1.50 3.21
CA VAL A 36 -3.42 -2.56 3.14
C VAL A 36 -4.55 -2.11 2.22
N PHE A 37 -4.77 -2.85 1.15
CA PHE A 37 -5.90 -2.64 0.26
C PHE A 37 -7.12 -3.45 0.71
N GLY A 38 -8.31 -2.96 0.38
CA GLY A 38 -9.57 -3.59 0.69
C GLY A 38 -10.60 -3.40 -0.42
N PRO A 39 -11.76 -4.08 -0.35
CA PRO A 39 -12.84 -3.89 -1.30
C PRO A 39 -13.35 -2.43 -1.27
N PRO A 40 -13.91 -1.94 -2.39
CA PRO A 40 -14.55 -0.63 -2.42
C PRO A 40 -15.83 -0.62 -1.59
N PRO A 41 -16.30 0.56 -1.12
CA PRO A 41 -17.60 0.66 -0.48
C PRO A 41 -18.73 0.32 -1.48
N PRO A 42 -19.85 -0.27 -1.00
CA PRO A 42 -20.98 -0.61 -1.86
C PRO A 42 -21.53 0.59 -2.62
N ASN A 43 -21.93 0.40 -3.88
CA ASN A 43 -22.56 1.43 -4.72
C ASN A 43 -21.70 2.69 -4.92
N THR A 44 -20.38 2.53 -5.03
CA THR A 44 -19.46 3.65 -5.29
C THR A 44 -18.69 3.48 -6.60
N PRO A 45 -18.22 4.58 -7.23
CA PRO A 45 -17.38 4.52 -8.42
C PRO A 45 -15.91 4.19 -8.10
N TYR A 46 -15.60 3.83 -6.84
CA TYR A 46 -14.23 3.51 -6.42
C TYR A 46 -13.92 2.04 -6.68
N HIS A 47 -12.65 1.78 -6.91
CA HIS A 47 -12.16 0.45 -7.27
C HIS A 47 -11.71 -0.37 -6.07
N ALA A 48 -11.19 0.30 -5.05
CA ALA A 48 -10.73 -0.31 -3.80
C ALA A 48 -10.73 0.73 -2.67
N THR A 49 -10.46 0.27 -1.47
CA THR A 49 -9.99 1.11 -0.36
C THR A 49 -8.51 0.82 -0.11
N ALA A 50 -7.80 1.77 0.49
CA ALA A 50 -6.44 1.53 0.97
C ALA A 50 -6.23 2.22 2.31
N VAL A 51 -5.46 1.61 3.21
CA VAL A 51 -5.15 2.16 4.51
C VAL A 51 -3.66 2.01 4.80
N ILE A 52 -3.07 3.00 5.47
CA ILE A 52 -1.70 2.89 5.97
C ILE A 52 -1.75 2.75 7.48
N ASN A 53 -1.23 1.63 7.97
CA ASN A 53 -1.19 1.27 9.37
C ASN A 53 0.25 1.19 9.88
N HIS A 54 0.42 1.45 11.17
CA HIS A 54 1.67 1.19 11.90
C HIS A 54 1.35 0.66 13.30
N PRO A 55 2.02 -0.40 13.80
CA PRO A 55 1.71 -1.02 15.10
C PRO A 55 1.63 -0.04 16.27
N GLN A 56 2.50 0.98 16.26
CA GLN A 56 2.59 1.96 17.33
C GLN A 56 1.83 3.27 17.06
N GLN A 57 1.44 3.57 15.81
CA GLN A 57 0.74 4.84 15.47
C GLN A 57 -0.73 4.64 15.10
N ARG A 58 -1.21 3.39 15.14
CA ARG A 58 -2.52 2.99 14.61
C ARG A 58 -2.62 3.37 13.12
N GLN A 59 -3.83 3.58 12.64
CA GLN A 59 -4.13 3.89 11.25
C GLN A 59 -3.87 5.37 10.94
N LEU A 60 -2.90 5.63 10.05
CA LEU A 60 -2.48 6.97 9.68
C LEU A 60 -3.32 7.58 8.56
N TYR A 61 -3.62 6.76 7.55
CA TYR A 61 -4.28 7.22 6.34
C TYR A 61 -5.39 6.26 5.92
N ARG A 62 -6.41 6.83 5.26
CA ARG A 62 -7.56 6.14 4.68
C ARG A 62 -7.79 6.70 3.29
N PHE A 63 -7.80 5.83 2.29
CA PHE A 63 -7.92 6.21 0.91
C PHE A 63 -9.07 5.51 0.22
N LEU A 64 -9.74 6.25 -0.66
CA LEU A 64 -10.52 5.67 -1.76
C LEU A 64 -9.60 5.56 -2.97
N VAL A 65 -9.58 4.38 -3.60
CA VAL A 65 -8.78 4.12 -4.79
C VAL A 65 -9.64 4.33 -6.03
N THR A 66 -9.17 5.17 -6.95
CA THR A 66 -9.81 5.40 -8.24
C THR A 66 -8.78 5.37 -9.36
N GLN A 67 -9.23 5.24 -10.60
CA GLN A 67 -8.38 5.24 -11.78
C GLN A 67 -8.77 6.40 -12.70
N SER A 68 -7.76 7.13 -13.16
CA SER A 68 -7.92 8.19 -14.17
C SER A 68 -8.33 7.57 -15.52
N SER A 69 -9.40 8.11 -16.12
CA SER A 69 -9.99 7.62 -17.37
C SER A 69 -9.15 7.85 -18.64
N GLY A 70 -7.92 8.38 -18.54
CA GLY A 70 -7.07 8.65 -19.72
C GLY A 70 -5.64 8.10 -19.65
N TYR A 71 -4.98 8.18 -18.49
CA TYR A 71 -3.56 7.80 -18.36
C TYR A 71 -3.37 6.49 -17.58
N GLY A 72 -4.46 5.81 -17.21
CA GLY A 72 -4.41 4.60 -16.39
C GLY A 72 -3.83 4.80 -14.98
N SER A 73 -3.56 6.05 -14.59
CA SER A 73 -2.95 6.38 -13.29
C SER A 73 -3.94 6.17 -12.16
N ILE A 74 -3.44 5.56 -11.09
CA ILE A 74 -4.23 5.20 -9.94
C ILE A 74 -4.07 6.31 -8.91
N ARG A 75 -5.19 6.78 -8.38
CA ARG A 75 -5.24 7.85 -7.40
C ARG A 75 -5.76 7.33 -6.07
N LEU A 76 -5.11 7.79 -5.01
CA LEU A 76 -5.51 7.62 -3.62
C LEU A 76 -6.15 8.92 -3.15
N LEU A 77 -7.43 8.90 -2.80
CA LEU A 77 -8.16 10.06 -2.31
C LEU A 77 -8.28 10.00 -0.79
N ASP A 78 -7.74 10.99 -0.08
CA ASP A 78 -7.80 11.06 1.38
C ASP A 78 -9.24 11.11 1.91
N GLN A 79 -9.54 10.30 2.92
CA GLN A 79 -10.82 10.28 3.64
C GLN A 79 -10.76 10.93 5.02
N VAL A 80 -9.65 11.55 5.42
CA VAL A 80 -9.43 12.04 6.79
C VAL A 80 -10.41 13.15 7.22
N ASN A 81 -11.21 13.77 6.34
CA ASN A 81 -12.20 14.75 6.80
C ASN A 81 -13.44 14.88 5.90
N LYS A 82 -14.61 14.49 6.41
CA LYS A 82 -15.92 14.68 5.75
C LYS A 82 -16.24 16.16 5.44
N ASN A 83 -15.54 17.10 6.08
CA ASN A 83 -15.76 18.54 5.98
C ASN A 83 -14.67 19.29 5.18
N ALA A 84 -13.64 18.61 4.67
CA ALA A 84 -12.62 19.26 3.85
C ALA A 84 -13.15 19.44 2.42
N LYS A 85 -13.22 20.69 1.94
CA LYS A 85 -13.81 21.05 0.63
C LYS A 85 -13.09 20.42 -0.57
N GLN A 86 -11.87 19.92 -0.42
CA GLN A 86 -11.18 19.06 -1.38
C GLN A 86 -10.26 18.11 -0.61
N GLY A 87 -10.49 16.79 -0.71
CA GLY A 87 -9.57 15.79 -0.17
C GLY A 87 -8.25 15.83 -0.96
N LYS A 88 -7.11 15.72 -0.26
CA LYS A 88 -5.82 15.57 -0.95
C LYS A 88 -5.82 14.26 -1.72
N SER A 89 -5.25 14.27 -2.92
CA SER A 89 -5.07 13.05 -3.72
C SER A 89 -3.59 12.79 -3.96
N TRP A 90 -3.20 11.52 -3.94
CA TRP A 90 -1.87 11.07 -4.34
C TRP A 90 -1.95 10.15 -5.54
N TRP A 91 -0.88 10.11 -6.32
CA TRP A 91 -0.72 9.08 -7.36
C TRP A 91 0.04 7.91 -6.77
N ILE A 92 -0.40 6.70 -7.14
CA ILE A 92 0.30 5.46 -6.84
C ILE A 92 0.63 4.77 -8.15
N THR A 93 1.89 4.34 -8.27
CA THR A 93 2.40 3.59 -9.41
C THR A 93 2.87 2.24 -8.93
N PHE A 94 2.60 1.21 -9.73
CA PHE A 94 2.95 -0.15 -9.41
C PHE A 94 4.01 -0.68 -10.39
N PHE A 95 4.82 -1.62 -9.92
CA PHE A 95 5.88 -2.22 -10.70
C PHE A 95 5.94 -3.74 -10.51
N ASP A 96 6.36 -4.45 -11.55
CA ASP A 96 6.65 -5.87 -11.50
C ASP A 96 7.99 -6.15 -10.77
N GLN A 97 8.35 -7.42 -10.65
CA GLN A 97 9.61 -7.83 -10.02
C GLN A 97 10.88 -7.28 -10.69
N ASN A 98 10.79 -6.83 -11.95
CA ASN A 98 11.88 -6.25 -12.74
C ASN A 98 11.81 -4.71 -12.80
N LEU A 99 10.99 -4.08 -11.94
CA LEU A 99 10.76 -2.64 -11.91
C LEU A 99 10.17 -2.07 -13.20
N LYS A 100 9.50 -2.89 -14.01
CA LYS A 100 8.69 -2.42 -15.14
C LYS A 100 7.33 -1.97 -14.62
N SER A 101 6.77 -0.93 -15.24
CA SER A 101 5.42 -0.46 -14.91
C SER A 101 4.43 -1.62 -14.99
N ALA A 102 3.62 -1.76 -13.95
CA ALA A 102 2.52 -2.72 -13.88
C ALA A 102 1.24 -1.93 -13.63
N THR A 103 0.19 -2.19 -14.41
CA THR A 103 -1.12 -1.59 -14.17
C THR A 103 -2.01 -2.66 -13.56
N PRO A 104 -2.28 -2.62 -12.24
CA PRO A 104 -3.31 -3.47 -11.67
C PRO A 104 -4.65 -3.15 -12.38
N LEU A 105 -5.23 -4.18 -12.98
CA LEU A 105 -6.55 -4.11 -13.58
C LEU A 105 -7.59 -4.27 -12.47
N PHE A 106 -8.00 -3.16 -11.85
CA PHE A 106 -9.01 -3.14 -10.77
C PHE A 106 -10.40 -3.65 -11.17
N LEU A 107 -10.54 -4.23 -12.37
CA LEU A 107 -11.75 -4.81 -12.95
C LEU A 107 -11.80 -6.34 -12.77
N GLY A 108 -11.30 -6.86 -11.64
CA GLY A 108 -11.45 -8.28 -11.27
C GLY A 108 -10.75 -9.28 -12.18
N GLN A 109 -9.87 -8.83 -13.07
CA GLN A 109 -9.04 -9.68 -13.95
C GLN A 109 -7.61 -9.82 -13.45
N GLU A 110 -7.28 -9.24 -12.31
CA GLU A 110 -5.96 -9.39 -11.70
C GLU A 110 -5.73 -10.82 -11.24
N THR A 111 -4.78 -11.48 -11.89
CA THR A 111 -4.26 -12.77 -11.43
C THR A 111 -3.15 -12.59 -10.40
N GLU A 112 -2.47 -11.44 -10.38
CA GLU A 112 -1.32 -11.21 -9.49
C GLU A 112 -1.24 -9.74 -9.05
N SER A 113 -0.85 -9.53 -7.80
CA SER A 113 -0.55 -8.19 -7.27
C SER A 113 0.84 -7.75 -7.72
N PRO A 114 1.02 -6.52 -8.21
CA PRO A 114 2.35 -6.02 -8.58
C PRO A 114 3.34 -6.09 -7.42
N LYS A 115 4.60 -6.42 -7.69
CA LYS A 115 5.59 -6.66 -6.64
C LYS A 115 5.91 -5.41 -5.83
N TYR A 116 5.91 -4.25 -6.47
CA TYR A 116 6.24 -2.98 -5.83
C TYR A 116 5.18 -1.92 -6.10
N ALA A 117 5.10 -0.94 -5.19
CA ALA A 117 4.34 0.27 -5.40
C ALA A 117 5.06 1.49 -4.82
N VAL A 118 4.82 2.66 -5.40
CA VAL A 118 5.31 3.95 -4.91
C VAL A 118 4.14 4.92 -4.83
N ILE A 119 3.94 5.52 -3.66
CA ILE A 119 2.99 6.62 -3.47
C ILE A 119 3.80 7.90 -3.40
N ALA A 120 3.66 8.73 -4.41
CA ALA A 120 4.49 9.91 -4.52
C ALA A 120 3.96 11.07 -3.69
N GLU A 121 4.90 11.86 -3.15
CA GLU A 121 4.69 13.02 -2.27
C GLU A 121 4.02 12.71 -0.92
N LEU A 122 3.75 11.44 -0.63
CA LEU A 122 3.12 11.06 0.63
C LEU A 122 4.07 11.28 1.81
N GLY A 123 5.35 10.96 1.67
CA GLY A 123 6.36 11.17 2.69
C GLY A 123 6.60 12.63 3.00
N SER A 124 6.72 13.45 1.96
CA SER A 124 6.84 14.90 2.11
C SER A 124 5.62 15.49 2.82
N TYR A 125 4.41 15.07 2.44
CA TYR A 125 3.19 15.50 3.11
C TYR A 125 3.13 15.06 4.58
N ASP A 126 3.44 13.79 4.85
CA ASP A 126 3.49 13.19 6.17
C ASP A 126 4.40 13.98 7.12
N TYR A 127 5.59 14.33 6.63
CA TYR A 127 6.54 15.18 7.34
C TYR A 127 5.90 16.52 7.74
N TYR A 128 5.35 17.28 6.79
CA TYR A 128 4.79 18.59 7.13
C TYR A 128 3.57 18.53 8.06
N GLN A 129 2.75 17.49 7.95
CA GLN A 129 1.57 17.32 8.80
C GLN A 129 1.93 16.90 10.24
N ARG A 130 2.99 16.09 10.41
CA ARG A 130 3.29 15.45 11.70
C ARG A 130 4.60 15.86 12.33
N ARG A 131 5.40 16.73 11.70
CA ARG A 131 6.72 17.17 12.22
C ARG A 131 6.71 17.76 13.62
N GLY A 132 5.60 18.36 14.06
CA GLY A 132 5.44 18.87 15.42
C GLY A 132 4.94 17.86 16.45
N ARG A 133 4.60 16.64 16.02
CA ARG A 133 3.98 15.57 16.84
C ARG A 133 4.86 14.32 16.98
N ILE A 134 5.82 14.16 16.07
CA ILE A 134 6.79 13.05 16.10
C ILE A 134 8.01 13.48 16.91
N THR A 135 8.30 12.74 17.97
CA THR A 135 9.45 12.90 18.87
C THR A 135 10.32 11.64 18.78
N GLN A 136 11.47 11.60 19.47
CA GLN A 136 12.26 10.35 19.57
C GLN A 136 11.48 9.18 20.19
N ASN A 137 10.39 9.46 20.92
CA ASN A 137 9.51 8.47 21.53
C ASN A 137 8.22 8.24 20.74
N THR A 138 7.99 8.99 19.65
CA THR A 138 6.85 8.78 18.75
C THR A 138 7.38 8.16 17.45
N PRO A 139 6.73 7.11 16.90
CA PRO A 139 7.32 6.25 15.86
C PRO A 139 7.61 7.00 14.53
N PRO A 140 8.22 6.34 13.52
CA PRO A 140 8.87 7.04 12.41
C PRO A 140 7.93 7.87 11.53
N PHE A 141 8.52 8.79 10.76
CA PHE A 141 7.87 9.36 9.58
C PHE A 141 7.75 8.28 8.50
N LEU A 142 6.66 8.35 7.75
CA LEU A 142 6.41 7.41 6.65
C LEU A 142 7.50 7.53 5.55
N GLN A 143 7.98 8.75 5.30
CA GLN A 143 8.88 9.09 4.17
C GLN A 143 8.30 8.62 2.82
N ASP A 144 8.98 8.94 1.72
CA ASP A 144 8.59 8.45 0.40
C ASP A 144 9.16 7.03 0.25
N VAL A 145 8.35 6.04 0.61
CA VAL A 145 8.78 4.64 0.74
C VAL A 145 8.39 3.80 -0.46
N LEU A 146 9.25 2.84 -0.80
CA LEU A 146 8.92 1.75 -1.71
C LEU A 146 8.08 0.72 -0.96
N TRP A 147 6.85 0.50 -1.41
CA TRP A 147 5.97 -0.54 -0.89
C TRP A 147 6.29 -1.86 -1.57
N ILE A 148 6.49 -2.92 -0.80
CA ILE A 148 6.82 -4.25 -1.30
C ILE A 148 5.64 -5.18 -1.00
N PHE A 149 5.12 -5.83 -2.03
CA PHE A 149 4.06 -6.83 -1.88
C PHE A 149 4.53 -7.92 -0.91
N ASP A 150 3.69 -8.17 0.09
CA ASP A 150 3.94 -9.08 1.19
C ASP A 150 3.06 -10.33 1.10
N HIS A 151 1.73 -10.15 1.20
CA HIS A 151 0.77 -11.25 1.16
C HIS A 151 -0.63 -10.79 0.71
N CYS A 152 -1.52 -11.76 0.49
CA CYS A 152 -2.95 -11.54 0.28
C CYS A 152 -3.73 -11.84 1.55
N GLN A 153 -4.83 -11.13 1.74
CA GLN A 153 -5.84 -11.39 2.77
C GLN A 153 -6.80 -12.51 2.39
#